data_AF-A0AA95SRX3-F1
#
_entry.id   AF-A0AA95SRX3-F1
#
_cell.length_a   1.000
_cell.length_b   1.000
_cell.length_c   1.000
_cell.angle_alpha   90.00
_cell.angle_beta   90.00
_cell.angle_gamma   90.00
#
_symmetry.space_group_name_H-M   'P 1'
#
loop_
_entity.id
_entity.type
_entity.pdbx_description
1 polymer ?
#
loop_
_entity_poly.entity_id
_entity_poly.type
_entity_poly.pdbx_seq_one_letter_code
_entity_poly.pdbx_strand_id
1 'polypeptide(L)'
;MLREVKKSARRSIAVALLCALALHAGLWRLLQPAPPVWHAGGARMAMQTRTLPAATPATIPTALPAAAPPAAAPPEAVTAPRPAPSTSAKPAPSAAPPAAPSAAAEPLPPPLALPLRGEGRLSYRYTQGQAEGQALLSWQLGEHAYQLRLERELAGRALPAWRSEGRLDAQQGLAPARFAVQRGGRDRQAINFRREQGLISFSASAELQALPEGVQDRLSWWLQLPALLAAQPARLVAGQELVLPVAALRGMAVDWVFHVEGREEDGLWHLSRQALGPYDARLDIWLDPQRRYLPVRVRQSVGEEERWEMRLEGRLDERLAEPAASDDSPNP
;
A
#
# COMPACT_ATOMS: atom_id res chain seq x y z
N MET A 1 -3.34 48.18 -45.64
CA MET A 1 -2.34 47.08 -45.65
C MET A 1 -1.91 46.59 -44.26
N LEU A 2 -1.27 47.40 -43.39
CA LEU A 2 -0.61 46.92 -42.15
C LEU A 2 -1.43 45.97 -41.23
N ARG A 3 -2.76 46.13 -41.14
CA ARG A 3 -3.61 45.25 -40.30
C ARG A 3 -3.67 43.80 -40.80
N GLU A 4 -3.67 43.57 -42.12
CA GLU A 4 -3.70 42.20 -42.68
C GLU A 4 -2.34 41.50 -42.53
N VAL A 5 -1.22 42.21 -42.69
CA VAL A 5 0.13 41.64 -42.46
C VAL A 5 0.27 41.12 -41.02
N LYS A 6 -0.17 41.89 -40.02
CA LYS A 6 -0.17 41.47 -38.60
C LYS A 6 -1.13 40.30 -38.31
N LYS A 7 -2.21 40.15 -39.09
CA LYS A 7 -3.19 39.06 -38.97
C LYS A 7 -2.68 37.76 -39.61
N SER A 8 -1.96 37.87 -40.73
CA SER A 8 -1.26 36.77 -41.39
C SER A 8 -0.15 36.19 -40.50
N ALA A 9 0.77 37.03 -40.03
CA ALA A 9 1.89 36.59 -39.19
C ALA A 9 1.44 35.83 -37.92
N ARG A 10 0.36 36.29 -37.27
CA ARG A 10 -0.22 35.61 -36.09
C ARG A 10 -0.79 34.23 -36.41
N ARG A 11 -1.34 34.02 -37.62
CA ARG A 11 -1.82 32.70 -38.07
C ARG A 11 -0.65 31.74 -38.32
N SER A 12 0.41 32.19 -38.98
CA SER A 12 1.60 31.37 -39.24
C SER A 12 2.26 30.87 -37.95
N ILE A 13 2.38 31.74 -36.93
CA ILE A 13 2.93 31.38 -35.61
C ILE A 13 2.03 30.34 -34.90
N ALA A 14 0.71 30.51 -34.95
CA ALA A 14 -0.23 29.56 -34.34
C ALA A 14 -0.17 28.16 -34.99
N VAL A 15 -0.05 28.10 -36.32
CA VAL A 15 0.12 26.83 -37.05
C VAL A 15 1.47 26.17 -36.70
N ALA A 16 2.56 26.93 -36.65
CA ALA A 16 3.88 26.39 -36.28
C ALA A 16 3.88 25.78 -34.86
N LEU A 17 3.24 26.45 -33.89
CA LEU A 17 3.09 25.94 -32.52
C LEU A 17 2.24 24.67 -32.44
N LEU A 18 1.16 24.57 -33.23
CA LEU A 18 0.34 23.36 -33.31
C LEU A 18 1.11 22.18 -33.91
N CYS A 19 1.89 22.40 -34.97
CA CYS A 19 2.76 21.37 -35.55
C CYS A 19 3.85 20.90 -34.57
N ALA A 20 4.47 21.82 -33.82
CA ALA A 20 5.46 21.49 -32.80
C ALA A 20 4.85 20.65 -31.66
N LEU A 21 3.65 21.01 -31.17
CA LEU A 21 2.91 20.24 -30.16
C LEU A 21 2.53 18.84 -30.66
N ALA A 22 2.07 18.72 -31.91
CA ALA A 22 1.73 17.43 -32.51
C ALA A 22 2.96 16.51 -32.67
N LEU A 23 4.09 17.05 -33.12
CA LEU A 23 5.35 16.32 -33.22
C LEU A 23 5.85 15.86 -31.83
N HIS A 24 5.77 16.73 -30.83
CA HIS A 24 6.20 16.39 -29.46
C HIS A 24 5.30 15.31 -28.82
N ALA A 25 3.98 15.38 -29.02
CA ALA A 25 3.04 14.36 -28.57
C ALA A 25 3.22 13.01 -29.31
N GLY A 26 3.55 13.04 -30.60
CA GLY A 26 3.91 11.84 -31.38
C GLY A 26 5.18 11.18 -30.85
N LEU A 27 6.25 11.95 -30.65
CA LEU A 27 7.52 11.47 -30.10
C LEU A 27 7.35 10.89 -28.70
N TRP A 28 6.55 11.54 -27.84
CA TRP A 28 6.26 11.04 -26.49
C TRP A 28 5.52 9.70 -26.49
N ARG A 29 4.70 9.42 -27.51
CA ARG A 29 4.06 8.10 -27.69
C ARG A 29 5.03 7.02 -28.15
N LEU A 30 6.00 7.33 -29.01
CA LEU A 30 7.01 6.36 -29.45
C LEU A 30 8.03 6.02 -28.35
N LEU A 31 8.20 6.89 -27.35
CA LEU A 31 9.10 6.68 -26.20
C LEU A 31 8.40 6.05 -24.98
N GLN A 32 7.12 5.64 -25.07
CA GLN A 32 6.50 4.84 -24.00
C GLN A 32 7.03 3.39 -24.07
N PRO A 33 7.62 2.83 -22.99
CA PRO A 33 7.83 1.39 -22.91
C PRO A 33 6.47 0.68 -22.87
N ALA A 34 6.39 -0.53 -23.44
CA ALA A 34 5.17 -1.32 -23.43
C ALA A 34 4.71 -1.61 -21.99
N PRO A 35 3.41 -1.50 -21.67
CA PRO A 35 2.92 -1.80 -20.33
C PRO A 35 3.12 -3.29 -20.01
N PRO A 36 3.67 -3.64 -18.83
CA PRO A 36 3.84 -5.05 -18.44
C PRO A 36 2.47 -5.72 -18.27
N VAL A 37 2.26 -6.82 -18.98
CA VAL A 37 1.02 -7.60 -18.95
C VAL A 37 1.05 -8.54 -17.75
N TRP A 38 0.46 -8.11 -16.64
CA TRP A 38 0.33 -8.95 -15.43
C TRP A 38 -0.93 -9.82 -15.55
N HIS A 39 -0.76 -11.14 -15.39
CA HIS A 39 -1.91 -12.05 -15.31
C HIS A 39 -2.61 -11.89 -13.95
N ALA A 40 -3.92 -11.63 -13.98
CA ALA A 40 -4.75 -11.48 -12.80
C ALA A 40 -5.01 -12.83 -12.10
N GLY A 41 -4.03 -13.32 -11.34
CA GLY A 41 -4.18 -14.45 -10.43
C GLY A 41 -5.05 -14.05 -9.23
N GLY A 42 -6.30 -14.53 -9.18
CA GLY A 42 -7.24 -14.22 -8.10
C GLY A 42 -6.85 -14.85 -6.76
N ALA A 43 -6.05 -14.15 -5.96
CA ALA A 43 -5.68 -14.55 -4.62
C ALA A 43 -6.64 -13.95 -3.57
N ARG A 44 -7.25 -14.80 -2.74
CA ARG A 44 -7.92 -14.36 -1.49
C ARG A 44 -6.84 -14.04 -0.46
N MET A 45 -6.80 -12.81 0.03
CA MET A 45 -5.85 -12.40 1.08
C MET A 45 -6.58 -11.85 2.30
N ALA A 46 -6.90 -12.76 3.22
CA ALA A 46 -6.68 -12.44 4.63
C ALA A 46 -5.21 -12.03 4.81
N MET A 47 -4.93 -11.16 5.78
CA MET A 47 -3.61 -10.56 6.02
C MET A 47 -2.53 -11.63 6.31
N GLN A 48 -1.84 -12.10 5.27
CA GLN A 48 -0.84 -13.17 5.35
C GLN A 48 0.47 -12.65 5.95
N THR A 49 0.77 -13.06 7.18
CA THR A 49 2.08 -12.87 7.81
C THR A 49 3.04 -13.93 7.27
N ARG A 50 3.98 -13.55 6.40
CA ARG A 50 5.01 -14.44 5.89
C ARG A 50 6.26 -14.37 6.78
N THR A 51 6.55 -15.44 7.52
CA THR A 51 7.82 -15.60 8.22
C THR A 51 8.93 -16.03 7.25
N LEU A 52 10.08 -15.36 7.28
CA LEU A 52 11.30 -15.83 6.63
C LEU A 52 12.11 -16.74 7.58
N PRO A 53 12.74 -17.82 7.09
CA PRO A 53 13.68 -18.61 7.89
C PRO A 53 14.95 -17.80 8.15
N ALA A 54 15.48 -17.89 9.37
CA ALA A 54 16.71 -17.19 9.75
C ALA A 54 17.92 -17.68 8.93
N ALA A 55 18.75 -16.75 8.46
CA ALA A 55 19.94 -17.07 7.69
C ALA A 55 21.06 -17.62 8.59
N THR A 56 21.43 -18.89 8.38
CA THR A 56 22.60 -19.50 9.03
C THR A 56 23.89 -18.84 8.55
N PRO A 57 24.83 -18.44 9.44
CA PRO A 57 26.09 -17.84 9.01
C PRO A 57 26.93 -18.87 8.22
N ALA A 58 27.37 -18.49 7.01
CA ALA A 58 28.12 -19.36 6.13
C ALA A 58 29.59 -19.48 6.58
N THR A 59 30.03 -20.70 6.91
CA THR A 59 31.44 -21.03 7.11
C THR A 59 32.20 -20.98 5.79
N ILE A 60 33.26 -20.18 5.70
CA ILE A 60 34.12 -20.06 4.51
C ILE A 60 35.05 -21.28 4.41
N PRO A 61 35.03 -22.05 3.30
CA PRO A 61 36.03 -23.08 3.03
C PRO A 61 37.15 -22.55 2.11
N THR A 62 38.39 -22.58 2.59
CA THR A 62 39.58 -22.26 1.78
C THR A 62 40.18 -23.53 1.16
N ALA A 63 40.19 -23.64 -0.17
CA ALA A 63 41.30 -24.18 -1.00
C ALA A 63 40.88 -24.51 -2.46
N LEU A 64 41.75 -24.15 -3.40
CA LEU A 64 42.01 -24.83 -4.69
C LEU A 64 43.43 -25.45 -4.61
N PRO A 65 43.93 -26.34 -5.52
CA PRO A 65 43.55 -26.63 -6.92
C PRO A 65 43.01 -28.08 -7.08
N ALA A 66 42.98 -28.81 -8.22
CA ALA A 66 43.55 -28.67 -9.58
C ALA A 66 42.64 -29.29 -10.67
N ALA A 67 43.16 -29.59 -11.88
CA ALA A 67 42.36 -29.99 -13.04
C ALA A 67 42.97 -31.10 -13.94
N ALA A 68 42.06 -31.87 -14.56
CA ALA A 68 42.16 -32.58 -15.86
C ALA A 68 42.83 -34.00 -15.96
N PRO A 69 42.50 -34.78 -17.05
CA PRO A 69 42.49 -36.27 -17.11
C PRO A 69 43.48 -36.81 -18.20
N PRO A 70 43.39 -37.99 -18.92
CA PRO A 70 42.34 -39.04 -19.05
C PRO A 70 42.81 -40.52 -19.27
N ALA A 71 41.89 -41.37 -19.81
CA ALA A 71 42.06 -42.70 -20.43
C ALA A 71 42.20 -43.92 -19.46
N ALA A 72 41.84 -45.18 -19.80
CA ALA A 72 41.32 -45.80 -21.03
C ALA A 72 40.33 -46.98 -20.77
N ALA A 73 39.84 -47.64 -21.83
CA ALA A 73 39.04 -48.90 -21.88
C ALA A 73 39.55 -49.75 -23.09
N PRO A 74 38.91 -50.85 -23.62
CA PRO A 74 37.76 -51.70 -23.23
C PRO A 74 38.23 -53.19 -23.21
N PRO A 75 37.60 -54.27 -23.79
CA PRO A 75 36.25 -54.62 -24.32
C PRO A 75 35.55 -55.68 -23.41
N GLU A 76 34.54 -56.52 -23.74
CA GLU A 76 33.77 -56.98 -24.93
C GLU A 76 32.23 -56.83 -24.67
N ALA A 77 31.27 -56.88 -25.61
CA ALA A 77 30.86 -57.87 -26.65
C ALA A 77 30.39 -59.22 -26.05
N VAL A 78 29.34 -59.92 -26.52
CA VAL A 78 28.40 -59.85 -27.68
C VAL A 78 26.95 -60.19 -27.17
N THR A 79 25.78 -60.16 -27.84
CA THR A 79 25.29 -60.15 -29.25
C THR A 79 23.90 -59.43 -29.35
N ALA A 80 23.08 -59.71 -30.39
CA ALA A 80 21.72 -59.21 -30.67
C ALA A 80 20.88 -60.35 -31.38
N PRO A 81 19.61 -60.23 -31.88
CA PRO A 81 18.74 -59.02 -32.02
C PRO A 81 17.18 -59.16 -31.88
N ARG A 82 16.48 -58.00 -31.95
CA ARG A 82 15.09 -57.79 -32.48
C ARG A 82 13.86 -58.21 -31.58
N PRO A 83 12.59 -57.87 -31.93
CA PRO A 83 11.90 -56.63 -31.50
C PRO A 83 10.59 -56.78 -30.66
N ALA A 84 10.01 -55.61 -30.31
CA ALA A 84 8.71 -55.34 -29.66
C ALA A 84 7.46 -55.96 -30.37
N PRO A 85 6.26 -56.11 -29.74
CA PRO A 85 5.54 -55.06 -28.98
C PRO A 85 4.73 -55.50 -27.71
N SER A 86 3.89 -54.58 -27.23
CA SER A 86 2.88 -54.62 -26.14
C SER A 86 2.09 -55.94 -25.98
N THR A 87 1.48 -56.29 -24.83
CA THR A 87 0.67 -55.42 -23.92
C THR A 87 0.41 -56.10 -22.55
N SER A 88 -0.11 -55.33 -21.57
CA SER A 88 -0.92 -55.77 -20.41
C SER A 88 -0.26 -56.45 -19.19
N ALA A 89 -0.11 -55.68 -18.10
CA ALA A 89 -0.49 -56.09 -16.73
C ALA A 89 -0.67 -54.86 -15.81
N LYS A 90 -1.63 -54.91 -14.88
CA LYS A 90 -1.94 -53.84 -13.91
C LYS A 90 -1.52 -54.24 -12.49
N PRO A 91 -0.71 -53.43 -11.79
CA PRO A 91 -0.64 -53.43 -10.33
C PRO A 91 -1.58 -52.40 -9.67
N ALA A 92 -1.72 -52.49 -8.35
CA ALA A 92 -2.53 -51.61 -7.50
C ALA A 92 -1.78 -50.30 -7.11
N PRO A 93 -2.45 -49.24 -6.62
CA PRO A 93 -1.81 -47.94 -6.41
C PRO A 93 -0.88 -47.91 -5.20
N SER A 94 0.28 -47.26 -5.36
CA SER A 94 1.13 -46.88 -4.22
C SER A 94 0.48 -45.73 -3.45
N ALA A 95 0.56 -45.76 -2.12
CA ALA A 95 -0.02 -44.72 -1.26
C ALA A 95 0.72 -43.39 -1.44
N ALA A 96 -0.02 -42.31 -1.70
CA ALA A 96 0.52 -40.96 -1.61
C ALA A 96 0.80 -40.62 -0.13
N PRO A 97 1.92 -39.93 0.19
CA PRO A 97 2.11 -39.34 1.51
C PRO A 97 0.95 -38.40 1.84
N PRO A 98 0.50 -38.32 3.12
CA PRO A 98 -0.56 -37.41 3.49
C PRO A 98 -0.13 -35.96 3.19
N ALA A 99 -0.97 -35.23 2.46
CA ALA A 99 -0.78 -33.79 2.30
C ALA A 99 -0.78 -33.16 3.70
N ALA A 100 0.26 -32.38 4.01
CA ALA A 100 0.30 -31.60 5.24
C ALA A 100 -0.97 -30.74 5.31
N PRO A 101 -1.63 -30.62 6.47
CA PRO A 101 -2.86 -29.85 6.59
C PRO A 101 -2.59 -28.42 6.12
N SER A 102 -3.34 -27.98 5.09
CA SER A 102 -3.38 -26.58 4.70
C SER A 102 -3.67 -25.77 5.96
N ALA A 103 -2.78 -24.83 6.29
CA ALA A 103 -2.92 -24.02 7.50
C ALA A 103 -4.33 -23.42 7.53
N ALA A 104 -5.11 -23.81 8.54
CA ALA A 104 -6.49 -23.37 8.65
C ALA A 104 -6.49 -21.84 8.64
N ALA A 105 -7.31 -21.23 7.80
CA ALA A 105 -7.45 -19.78 7.78
C ALA A 105 -7.90 -19.36 9.18
N GLU A 106 -7.02 -18.66 9.92
CA GLU A 106 -7.37 -18.16 11.24
C GLU A 106 -8.65 -17.33 11.12
N PRO A 107 -9.65 -17.56 11.99
CA PRO A 107 -10.84 -16.73 11.99
C PRO A 107 -10.39 -15.29 12.22
N LEU A 108 -10.88 -14.37 11.39
CA LEU A 108 -10.59 -12.95 11.62
C LEU A 108 -10.99 -12.59 13.05
N PRO A 109 -10.18 -11.81 13.79
CA PRO A 109 -10.57 -11.32 15.11
C PRO A 109 -11.90 -10.55 15.03
N PRO A 110 -12.59 -10.38 16.16
CA PRO A 110 -13.82 -9.59 16.21
C PRO A 110 -13.62 -8.18 15.62
N PRO A 111 -14.72 -7.51 15.20
CA PRO A 111 -14.73 -6.17 14.64
C PRO A 111 -13.68 -5.27 15.26
N LEU A 112 -12.93 -4.58 14.39
CA LEU A 112 -11.95 -3.59 14.79
C LEU A 112 -12.59 -2.61 15.78
N ALA A 113 -12.28 -2.78 17.06
CA ALA A 113 -12.53 -1.82 18.11
C ALA A 113 -11.58 -0.65 17.89
N LEU A 114 -11.84 0.09 16.81
CA LEU A 114 -11.09 1.27 16.37
C LEU A 114 -10.81 2.09 17.62
N PRO A 115 -9.54 2.27 18.01
CA PRO A 115 -9.18 2.60 19.37
C PRO A 115 -9.64 4.01 19.79
N LEU A 116 -10.11 4.79 18.81
CA LEU A 116 -10.62 6.14 18.89
C LEU A 116 -12.10 6.09 18.46
N ARG A 117 -13.00 6.47 19.35
CA ARG A 117 -14.45 6.62 19.08
C ARG A 117 -14.88 8.03 19.44
N GLY A 118 -15.84 8.59 18.70
CA GLY A 118 -16.15 10.02 18.78
C GLY A 118 -15.16 10.85 17.98
N GLU A 119 -14.71 11.98 18.53
CA GLU A 119 -13.85 12.94 17.85
C GLU A 119 -12.44 12.98 18.42
N GLY A 120 -11.45 13.26 17.56
CA GLY A 120 -10.09 13.48 18.05
C GLY A 120 -9.13 14.06 17.03
N ARG A 121 -7.94 14.37 17.51
CA ARG A 121 -6.97 15.22 16.83
C ARG A 121 -5.53 14.83 17.19
N LEU A 122 -4.65 14.88 16.19
CA LEU A 122 -3.20 14.77 16.33
C LEU A 122 -2.51 15.89 15.55
N SER A 123 -1.74 16.70 16.26
CA SER A 123 -0.89 17.75 15.71
C SER A 123 0.53 17.20 15.51
N TYR A 124 1.12 17.44 14.35
CA TYR A 124 2.48 17.03 14.03
C TYR A 124 3.30 18.22 13.55
N ARG A 125 4.58 18.26 13.92
CA ARG A 125 5.60 18.97 13.15
C ARG A 125 5.67 18.37 11.76
N TYR A 126 5.69 19.21 10.73
CA TYR A 126 5.87 18.80 9.33
C TYR A 126 7.14 19.44 8.77
N THR A 127 8.10 18.63 8.35
CA THR A 127 9.37 19.09 7.75
C THR A 127 9.46 18.67 6.29
N GLN A 128 10.17 19.48 5.49
CA GLN A 128 10.54 19.16 4.12
C GLN A 128 11.87 19.85 3.79
N GLY A 129 12.98 19.11 3.93
CA GLY A 129 14.31 19.68 3.90
C GLY A 129 14.48 20.73 5.02
N GLN A 130 14.91 21.94 4.67
CA GLN A 130 15.08 23.05 5.62
C GLN A 130 13.79 23.84 5.90
N ALA A 131 12.64 23.45 5.34
CA ALA A 131 11.37 24.10 5.59
C ALA A 131 10.59 23.37 6.71
N GLU A 132 10.14 24.13 7.70
CA GLU A 132 9.22 23.65 8.76
C GLU A 132 7.77 24.08 8.51
N GLY A 133 6.86 23.45 9.24
CA GLY A 133 5.44 23.67 9.23
C GLY A 133 4.73 22.68 10.14
N GLN A 134 3.43 22.51 9.91
CA GLN A 134 2.53 21.76 10.79
C GLN A 134 1.58 20.86 9.98
N ALA A 135 1.23 19.70 10.53
CA ALA A 135 0.18 18.84 10.02
C ALA A 135 -0.87 18.58 11.11
N LEU A 136 -2.14 18.52 10.70
CA LEU A 136 -3.27 18.25 11.57
C LEU A 136 -4.05 17.07 11.02
N LEU A 137 -3.98 15.93 11.69
CA LEU A 137 -4.89 14.81 11.48
C LEU A 137 -6.09 14.99 12.43
N SER A 138 -7.29 15.02 11.89
CA SER A 138 -8.53 14.97 12.67
C SER A 138 -9.45 13.86 12.18
N TRP A 139 -10.27 13.35 13.09
CA TRP A 139 -11.22 12.28 12.80
C TRP A 139 -12.55 12.48 13.54
N GLN A 140 -13.60 11.91 12.93
CA GLN A 140 -14.91 11.67 13.53
C GLN A 140 -15.26 10.21 13.24
N LEU A 141 -15.43 9.39 14.28
CA LEU A 141 -15.86 7.99 14.17
C LEU A 141 -17.15 7.81 14.99
N GLY A 142 -18.27 7.74 14.27
CA GLY A 142 -19.58 7.43 14.86
C GLY A 142 -19.79 5.92 15.02
N GLU A 143 -21.05 5.49 14.90
CA GLU A 143 -21.39 4.06 14.97
C GLU A 143 -21.17 3.33 13.65
N HIS A 144 -21.61 3.94 12.53
CA HIS A 144 -21.62 3.31 11.19
C HIS A 144 -20.80 4.04 10.13
N ALA A 145 -20.31 5.25 10.42
CA ALA A 145 -19.64 6.11 9.46
C ALA A 145 -18.42 6.80 10.08
N TYR A 146 -17.46 7.15 9.22
CA TYR A 146 -16.27 7.90 9.61
C TYR A 146 -15.93 9.02 8.63
N GLN A 147 -15.25 10.05 9.14
CA GLN A 147 -14.56 11.07 8.36
C GLN A 147 -13.16 11.28 8.94
N LEU A 148 -12.14 11.28 8.08
CA LEU A 148 -10.76 11.67 8.41
C LEU A 148 -10.36 12.86 7.56
N ARG A 149 -9.56 13.77 8.14
CA ARG A 149 -8.98 14.89 7.40
C ARG A 149 -7.52 15.11 7.84
N LEU A 150 -6.62 15.22 6.86
CA LEU A 150 -5.23 15.59 7.08
C LEU A 150 -4.97 16.93 6.39
N GLU A 151 -4.87 17.99 7.18
CA GLU A 151 -4.40 19.30 6.73
C GLU A 151 -2.90 19.43 6.98
N ARG A 152 -2.21 20.21 6.14
CA ARG A 152 -0.77 20.45 6.25
C ARG A 152 -0.45 21.86 5.80
N GLU A 153 0.56 22.42 6.42
CA GLU A 153 1.15 23.70 6.09
C GLU A 153 2.67 23.55 6.07
N LEU A 154 3.33 24.27 5.17
CA LEU A 154 4.79 24.35 5.08
C LEU A 154 5.18 25.80 4.81
N ALA A 155 6.05 26.38 5.64
CA ALA A 155 6.54 27.76 5.52
C ALA A 155 5.41 28.81 5.24
N GLY A 156 4.35 28.82 6.06
CA GLY A 156 3.23 29.75 5.92
C GLY A 156 2.23 29.42 4.79
N ARG A 157 2.35 28.24 4.15
CA ARG A 157 1.55 27.88 2.97
C ARG A 157 0.80 26.56 3.16
N ALA A 158 -0.53 26.63 3.13
CA ALA A 158 -1.39 25.45 3.14
C ALA A 158 -1.15 24.54 1.93
N LEU A 159 -0.82 23.28 2.19
CA LEU A 159 -0.68 22.22 1.20
C LEU A 159 -2.06 21.60 0.87
N PRO A 160 -2.17 20.77 -0.17
CA PRO A 160 -3.43 20.07 -0.44
C PRO A 160 -3.82 19.14 0.73
N ALA A 161 -4.96 19.45 1.34
CA ALA A 161 -5.56 18.64 2.39
C ALA A 161 -6.05 17.32 1.82
N TRP A 162 -5.97 16.24 2.60
CA TRP A 162 -6.53 14.94 2.26
C TRP A 162 -7.78 14.69 3.09
N ARG A 163 -8.80 14.08 2.50
CA ARG A 163 -10.05 13.67 3.15
C ARG A 163 -10.33 12.21 2.80
N SER A 164 -10.70 11.41 3.80
CA SER A 164 -11.19 10.04 3.63
C SER A 164 -12.51 9.92 4.37
N GLU A 165 -13.50 9.30 3.74
CA GLU A 165 -14.83 9.10 4.32
C GLU A 165 -15.40 7.77 3.86
N GLY A 166 -16.18 7.14 4.74
CA GLY A 166 -16.68 5.81 4.50
C GLY A 166 -17.49 5.25 5.66
N ARG A 167 -17.64 3.93 5.66
CA ARG A 167 -18.40 3.18 6.66
C ARG A 167 -17.47 2.52 7.68
N LEU A 168 -18.02 2.27 8.87
CA LEU A 168 -17.42 1.37 9.85
C LEU A 168 -17.99 -0.02 9.61
N ASP A 169 -17.13 -0.94 9.21
CA ASP A 169 -17.47 -2.32 8.88
C ASP A 169 -17.16 -3.27 10.04
N ALA A 170 -18.10 -4.18 10.33
CA ALA A 170 -18.03 -5.07 11.49
C ALA A 170 -17.04 -6.24 11.36
N GLN A 171 -16.32 -6.34 10.24
CA GLN A 171 -15.26 -7.35 10.01
C GLN A 171 -13.96 -6.68 9.56
N GLN A 172 -14.05 -5.64 8.72
CA GLN A 172 -12.91 -4.98 8.09
C GLN A 172 -12.50 -3.66 8.75
N GLY A 173 -13.26 -3.10 9.70
CA GLY A 173 -12.90 -1.84 10.37
C GLY A 173 -13.23 -0.61 9.51
N LEU A 174 -12.23 0.16 9.07
CA LEU A 174 -12.47 1.26 8.14
C LEU A 174 -12.76 0.73 6.73
N ALA A 175 -13.95 1.03 6.20
CA ALA A 175 -14.33 0.73 4.83
C ALA A 175 -14.53 2.04 4.04
N PRO A 176 -13.46 2.59 3.41
CA PRO A 176 -13.57 3.79 2.59
C PRO A 176 -14.67 3.69 1.52
N ALA A 177 -15.37 4.81 1.33
CA ALA A 177 -16.30 5.06 0.24
C ALA A 177 -15.74 6.13 -0.72
N ARG A 178 -15.07 7.18 -0.18
CA ARG A 178 -14.40 8.21 -0.97
C ARG A 178 -13.09 8.67 -0.31
N PHE A 179 -12.06 8.83 -1.15
CA PHE A 179 -10.85 9.61 -0.86
C PHE A 179 -10.84 10.87 -1.72
N ALA A 180 -10.41 12.00 -1.18
CA ALA A 180 -10.25 13.25 -1.93
C ALA A 180 -9.00 14.03 -1.53
N VAL A 181 -8.38 14.69 -2.50
CA VAL A 181 -7.31 15.67 -2.30
C VAL A 181 -7.87 17.05 -2.66
N GLN A 182 -7.91 17.93 -1.67
CA GLN A 182 -8.58 19.24 -1.72
C GLN A 182 -7.56 20.38 -1.83
N ARG A 183 -7.87 21.41 -2.62
CA ARG A 183 -7.12 22.68 -2.65
C ARG A 183 -8.08 23.86 -2.78
N GLY A 184 -8.15 24.69 -1.74
CA GLY A 184 -9.07 25.82 -1.65
C GLY A 184 -10.53 25.38 -1.54
N GLY A 185 -10.83 24.47 -0.60
CA GLY A 185 -12.18 23.93 -0.36
C GLY A 185 -12.75 23.05 -1.48
N ARG A 186 -12.02 22.82 -2.58
CA ARG A 186 -12.48 22.04 -3.74
C ARG A 186 -11.64 20.79 -3.94
N ASP A 187 -12.31 19.66 -4.12
CA ASP A 187 -11.71 18.40 -4.58
C ASP A 187 -11.00 18.62 -5.92
N ARG A 188 -9.73 18.21 -5.99
CA ARG A 188 -8.91 18.25 -7.22
C ARG A 188 -8.67 16.87 -7.81
N GLN A 189 -8.58 15.87 -6.94
CA GLN A 189 -8.49 14.46 -7.32
C GLN A 189 -9.25 13.62 -6.30
N ALA A 190 -9.89 12.53 -6.73
CA ALA A 190 -10.66 11.64 -5.86
C ALA A 190 -10.57 10.16 -6.28
N ILE A 191 -10.86 9.28 -5.33
CA ILE A 191 -11.08 7.83 -5.51
C ILE A 191 -12.46 7.52 -4.92
N ASN A 192 -13.28 6.73 -5.60
CA ASN A 192 -14.58 6.28 -5.11
C ASN A 192 -14.63 4.75 -5.12
N PHE A 193 -14.95 4.17 -3.97
CA PHE A 193 -14.97 2.74 -3.69
C PHE A 193 -16.42 2.24 -3.76
N ARG A 194 -16.81 1.73 -4.93
CA ARG A 194 -18.17 1.30 -5.25
C ARG A 194 -18.38 -0.14 -4.79
N ARG A 195 -18.44 -0.35 -3.47
CA ARG A 195 -18.43 -1.69 -2.85
C ARG A 195 -19.59 -2.58 -3.32
N GLU A 196 -20.79 -2.01 -3.50
CA GLU A 196 -21.97 -2.67 -4.10
C GLU A 196 -21.74 -3.17 -5.54
N GLN A 197 -20.75 -2.63 -6.25
CA GLN A 197 -20.40 -2.96 -7.64
C GLN A 197 -19.08 -3.75 -7.72
N GLY A 198 -18.37 -3.95 -6.60
CA GLY A 198 -17.05 -4.58 -6.57
C GLY A 198 -15.93 -3.77 -7.24
N LEU A 199 -16.07 -2.44 -7.38
CA LEU A 199 -15.20 -1.60 -8.23
C LEU A 199 -14.61 -0.37 -7.53
N ILE A 200 -13.45 0.07 -7.99
CA ILE A 200 -12.81 1.35 -7.65
C ILE A 200 -12.78 2.23 -8.90
N SER A 201 -13.09 3.52 -8.73
CA SER A 201 -13.05 4.53 -9.80
C SER A 201 -12.25 5.77 -9.39
N PHE A 202 -11.38 6.25 -10.26
CA PHE A 202 -10.44 7.34 -9.99
C PHE A 202 -10.83 8.58 -10.80
N SER A 203 -10.74 9.79 -10.24
CA SER A 203 -11.03 11.02 -11.01
C SER A 203 -9.95 11.38 -12.05
N ALA A 204 -8.89 10.57 -12.15
CA ALA A 204 -7.73 10.78 -13.03
C ALA A 204 -7.64 9.72 -14.16
N SER A 205 -8.54 8.74 -14.21
CA SER A 205 -8.63 7.74 -15.27
C SER A 205 -10.09 7.35 -15.51
N ALA A 206 -10.46 7.00 -16.75
CA ALA A 206 -11.75 6.39 -17.04
C ALA A 206 -11.81 4.90 -16.69
N GLU A 207 -10.65 4.30 -16.38
CA GLU A 207 -10.51 2.88 -16.04
C GLU A 207 -11.15 2.57 -14.67
N LEU A 208 -11.86 1.45 -14.62
CA LEU A 208 -12.46 0.89 -13.41
C LEU A 208 -11.63 -0.31 -12.98
N GLN A 209 -11.16 -0.30 -11.74
CA GLN A 209 -10.41 -1.42 -11.16
C GLN A 209 -11.32 -2.28 -10.31
N ALA A 210 -10.97 -3.55 -10.13
CA ALA A 210 -11.56 -4.37 -9.07
C ALA A 210 -11.33 -3.73 -7.69
N LEU A 211 -12.23 -4.00 -6.75
CA LEU A 211 -12.12 -3.59 -5.35
C LEU A 211 -11.55 -4.76 -4.52
N PRO A 212 -10.28 -4.71 -4.07
CA PRO A 212 -9.75 -5.72 -3.17
C PRO A 212 -10.47 -5.71 -1.81
N GLU A 213 -10.48 -6.86 -1.15
CA GLU A 213 -11.00 -6.98 0.21
C GLU A 213 -10.19 -6.11 1.18
N GLY A 214 -10.84 -5.45 2.15
CA GLY A 214 -10.17 -4.58 3.12
C GLY A 214 -9.49 -3.33 2.53
N VAL A 215 -9.65 -3.02 1.23
CA VAL A 215 -8.89 -1.94 0.57
C VAL A 215 -9.09 -0.57 1.22
N GLN A 216 -7.97 0.07 1.51
CA GLN A 216 -7.85 1.40 2.10
C GLN A 216 -7.50 2.47 1.05
N ASP A 217 -7.57 3.74 1.44
CA ASP A 217 -6.98 4.87 0.71
C ASP A 217 -5.73 5.41 1.43
N ARG A 218 -5.09 6.44 0.87
CA ARG A 218 -3.83 7.02 1.38
C ARG A 218 -3.91 7.68 2.76
N LEU A 219 -5.10 7.82 3.36
CA LEU A 219 -5.31 8.41 4.69
C LEU A 219 -5.95 7.43 5.69
N SER A 220 -6.96 6.66 5.27
CA SER A 220 -7.64 5.65 6.11
C SER A 220 -6.71 4.59 6.70
N TRP A 221 -5.65 4.20 5.99
CA TRP A 221 -4.64 3.28 6.54
C TRP A 221 -3.99 3.77 7.85
N TRP A 222 -3.93 5.10 8.07
CA TRP A 222 -3.33 5.71 9.27
C TRP A 222 -4.02 5.32 10.57
N LEU A 223 -5.32 5.00 10.54
CA LEU A 223 -6.07 4.53 11.71
C LEU A 223 -6.40 3.04 11.63
N GLN A 224 -6.58 2.51 10.42
CA GLN A 224 -6.80 1.08 10.19
C GLN A 224 -5.61 0.22 10.67
N LEU A 225 -4.36 0.61 10.36
CA LEU A 225 -3.17 -0.14 10.76
C LEU A 225 -2.98 -0.15 12.30
N PRO A 226 -3.00 0.99 13.03
CA PRO A 226 -3.04 0.98 14.49
C PRO A 226 -4.14 0.12 15.09
N ALA A 227 -5.34 0.14 14.51
CA ALA A 227 -6.48 -0.62 15.02
C ALA A 227 -6.34 -2.14 14.80
N LEU A 228 -5.79 -2.58 13.65
CA LEU A 228 -5.40 -3.97 13.41
C LEU A 228 -4.34 -4.46 14.42
N LEU A 229 -3.38 -3.60 14.75
CA LEU A 229 -2.29 -3.89 15.67
C LEU A 229 -2.72 -3.83 17.15
N ALA A 230 -3.63 -2.94 17.51
CA ALA A 230 -4.26 -2.89 18.83
C ALA A 230 -5.17 -4.09 19.10
N ALA A 231 -5.83 -4.63 18.06
CA ALA A 231 -6.60 -5.86 18.14
C ALA A 231 -5.74 -7.13 18.13
N GLN A 232 -4.55 -7.09 17.49
CA GLN A 232 -3.63 -8.23 17.39
C GLN A 232 -2.15 -7.84 17.65
N PRO A 233 -1.77 -7.46 18.89
CA PRO A 233 -0.39 -7.07 19.21
C PRO A 233 0.65 -8.13 18.86
N ALA A 234 0.28 -9.41 18.92
CA ALA A 234 1.14 -10.55 18.58
C ALA A 234 1.60 -10.61 17.11
N ARG A 235 1.02 -9.80 16.20
CA ARG A 235 1.53 -9.65 14.83
C ARG A 235 2.80 -8.79 14.74
N LEU A 236 3.11 -8.00 15.77
CA LEU A 236 4.35 -7.22 15.85
C LEU A 236 5.49 -8.12 16.33
N VAL A 237 6.16 -8.74 15.36
CA VAL A 237 7.39 -9.53 15.54
C VAL A 237 8.39 -9.06 14.49
N ALA A 238 9.61 -8.75 14.91
CA ALA A 238 10.65 -8.26 14.00
C ALA A 238 10.91 -9.26 12.87
N GLY A 239 11.07 -8.76 11.65
CA GLY A 239 11.24 -9.55 10.43
C GLY A 239 9.97 -10.15 9.84
N GLN A 240 8.77 -9.89 10.41
CA GLN A 240 7.49 -10.25 9.76
C GLN A 240 6.96 -9.14 8.85
N GLU A 241 6.13 -9.55 7.90
CA GLU A 241 5.44 -8.69 6.94
C GLU A 241 3.94 -8.52 7.29
N LEU A 242 3.45 -7.30 7.13
CA LEU A 242 2.06 -6.89 7.31
C LEU A 242 1.55 -6.32 5.98
N VAL A 243 0.62 -7.02 5.32
CA VAL A 243 0.12 -6.64 3.99
C VAL A 243 -1.21 -5.89 4.08
N LEU A 244 -1.33 -4.76 3.39
CA LEU A 244 -2.55 -3.96 3.32
C LEU A 244 -2.79 -3.42 1.89
N PRO A 245 -3.90 -3.76 1.19
CA PRO A 245 -4.22 -3.16 -0.10
C PRO A 245 -4.57 -1.67 0.04
N VAL A 246 -3.84 -0.79 -0.68
CA VAL A 246 -4.05 0.66 -0.65
C VAL A 246 -4.26 1.22 -2.06
N ALA A 247 -5.41 1.87 -2.28
CA ALA A 247 -5.69 2.63 -3.48
C ALA A 247 -5.05 4.04 -3.44
N ALA A 248 -4.31 4.37 -4.49
CA ALA A 248 -3.67 5.67 -4.66
C ALA A 248 -4.08 6.31 -6.00
N LEU A 249 -3.94 7.63 -6.11
CA LEU A 249 -4.38 8.45 -7.25
C LEU A 249 -3.71 8.15 -8.61
N ARG A 250 -2.93 7.07 -8.73
CA ARG A 250 -2.33 6.59 -9.99
C ARG A 250 -3.15 5.50 -10.70
N GLY A 251 -4.39 5.25 -10.28
CA GLY A 251 -5.35 4.44 -11.05
C GLY A 251 -5.41 2.96 -10.69
N MET A 252 -4.76 2.52 -9.61
CA MET A 252 -4.82 1.14 -9.10
C MET A 252 -4.73 1.07 -7.58
N ALA A 253 -5.28 0.00 -7.01
CA ALA A 253 -4.94 -0.47 -5.67
C ALA A 253 -3.70 -1.35 -5.76
N VAL A 254 -2.81 -1.22 -4.78
CA VAL A 254 -1.56 -1.98 -4.71
C VAL A 254 -1.35 -2.41 -3.26
N ASP A 255 -0.90 -3.64 -3.07
CA ASP A 255 -0.57 -4.16 -1.75
C ASP A 255 0.66 -3.42 -1.17
N TRP A 256 0.46 -2.82 -0.01
CA TRP A 256 1.53 -2.21 0.78
C TRP A 256 2.02 -3.24 1.78
N VAL A 257 3.20 -3.79 1.50
CA VAL A 257 3.93 -4.66 2.43
C VAL A 257 4.70 -3.77 3.40
N PHE A 258 4.31 -3.80 4.67
CA PHE A 258 5.08 -3.20 5.76
C PHE A 258 5.90 -4.28 6.45
N HIS A 259 7.23 -4.17 6.41
CA HIS A 259 8.14 -4.98 7.22
C HIS A 259 8.15 -4.41 8.63
N VAL A 260 8.01 -5.27 9.64
CA VAL A 260 8.23 -4.90 11.05
C VAL A 260 9.73 -4.96 11.30
N GLU A 261 10.40 -3.80 11.29
CA GLU A 261 11.85 -3.70 11.49
C GLU A 261 12.20 -4.11 12.93
N GLY A 262 11.39 -3.67 13.90
CA GLY A 262 11.51 -4.04 15.29
C GLY A 262 10.97 -2.98 16.24
N ARG A 263 11.49 -2.99 17.46
CA ARG A 263 11.13 -2.03 18.51
C ARG A 263 12.36 -1.18 18.87
N GLU A 264 12.22 0.14 18.83
CA GLU A 264 13.25 1.10 19.20
C GLU A 264 13.41 1.19 20.74
N GLU A 265 14.51 1.78 21.22
CA GLU A 265 14.86 1.86 22.65
C GLU A 265 13.84 2.66 23.49
N ASP A 266 13.17 3.64 22.87
CA ASP A 266 12.06 4.40 23.47
C ASP A 266 10.74 3.60 23.55
N GLY A 267 10.73 2.38 23.02
CA GLY A 267 9.61 1.46 23.05
C GLY A 267 8.63 1.60 21.88
N LEU A 268 8.91 2.45 20.88
CA LEU A 268 8.13 2.55 19.64
C LEU A 268 8.37 1.33 18.72
N TRP A 269 7.38 0.97 17.90
CA TRP A 269 7.56 -0.02 16.83
C TRP A 269 7.85 0.67 15.50
N HIS A 270 9.00 0.35 14.88
CA HIS A 270 9.35 0.81 13.54
C HIS A 270 8.86 -0.19 12.50
N LEU A 271 8.05 0.30 11.56
CA LEU A 271 7.62 -0.41 10.36
C LEU A 271 8.16 0.36 9.13
N SER A 272 8.68 -0.36 8.14
CA SER A 272 9.05 0.23 6.84
C SER A 272 8.31 -0.41 5.67
N ARG A 273 8.05 0.39 4.64
CA ARG A 273 7.52 -0.06 3.36
C ARG A 273 8.42 0.50 2.25
N GLN A 274 9.03 -0.39 1.47
CA GLN A 274 9.90 0.01 0.37
C GLN A 274 9.10 0.64 -0.79
N ALA A 275 9.78 1.41 -1.65
CA ALA A 275 9.19 1.95 -2.86
C ALA A 275 8.98 0.83 -3.90
N LEU A 276 7.76 0.72 -4.45
CA LEU A 276 7.43 -0.31 -5.44
C LEU A 276 7.86 0.04 -6.89
N GLY A 277 8.64 1.10 -7.06
CA GLY A 277 9.14 1.58 -8.36
C GLY A 277 9.58 3.04 -8.33
N PRO A 278 10.17 3.57 -9.43
CA PRO A 278 10.88 4.85 -9.46
C PRO A 278 10.00 6.10 -9.24
N TYR A 279 8.69 5.95 -9.26
CA TYR A 279 7.74 7.03 -8.96
C TYR A 279 7.06 6.87 -7.59
N ASP A 280 7.25 5.74 -6.93
CA ASP A 280 6.79 5.51 -5.56
C ASP A 280 7.85 5.97 -4.55
N ALA A 281 7.51 5.97 -3.26
CA ALA A 281 8.40 6.44 -2.21
C ALA A 281 8.47 5.42 -1.07
N ARG A 282 9.63 5.29 -0.42
CA ARG A 282 9.76 4.57 0.84
C ARG A 282 8.95 5.31 1.90
N LEU A 283 8.37 4.54 2.83
CA LEU A 283 7.61 5.05 3.95
C LEU A 283 8.09 4.35 5.22
N ASP A 284 8.66 5.11 6.15
CA ASP A 284 8.99 4.66 7.49
C ASP A 284 7.95 5.19 8.48
N ILE A 285 7.51 4.36 9.42
CA ILE A 285 6.43 4.65 10.36
C ILE A 285 6.83 4.16 11.73
N TRP A 286 6.59 4.97 12.75
CA TRP A 286 6.81 4.60 14.15
C TRP A 286 5.52 4.70 14.94
N LEU A 287 5.15 3.59 15.58
CA LEU A 287 3.89 3.39 16.27
C LEU A 287 4.10 3.31 17.78
N ASP A 288 3.33 4.07 18.56
CA ASP A 288 3.44 4.10 20.03
C ASP A 288 2.42 3.15 20.69
N PRO A 289 2.84 2.04 21.34
CA PRO A 289 1.92 1.13 22.04
C PRO A 289 1.10 1.82 23.15
N GLN A 290 1.68 2.83 23.82
CA GLN A 290 1.00 3.57 24.88
C GLN A 290 -0.14 4.44 24.32
N ARG A 291 -0.01 4.88 23.06
CA ARG A 291 -1.04 5.58 22.28
C ARG A 291 -1.76 4.65 21.31
N ARG A 292 -2.05 3.41 21.73
CA ARG A 292 -2.87 2.43 20.98
C ARG A 292 -2.33 2.14 19.56
N TYR A 293 -0.99 2.12 19.43
CA TYR A 293 -0.23 1.96 18.19
C TYR A 293 -0.42 3.09 17.15
N LEU A 294 -0.81 4.29 17.56
CA LEU A 294 -0.93 5.41 16.61
C LEU A 294 0.43 5.86 16.05
N PRO A 295 0.48 6.37 14.81
CA PRO A 295 1.70 6.88 14.22
C PRO A 295 2.19 8.13 14.95
N VAL A 296 3.33 8.05 15.61
CA VAL A 296 3.99 9.21 16.28
C VAL A 296 5.10 9.82 15.45
N ARG A 297 5.63 9.08 14.46
CA ARG A 297 6.51 9.58 13.41
C ARG A 297 6.16 8.87 12.10
N VAL A 298 6.13 9.60 10.99
CA VAL A 298 5.95 9.07 9.63
C VAL A 298 6.85 9.84 8.68
N ARG A 299 7.79 9.15 8.02
CA ARG A 299 8.77 9.75 7.12
C ARG A 299 8.65 9.16 5.73
N GLN A 300 8.73 9.99 4.70
CA GLN A 300 8.78 9.57 3.30
C GLN A 300 10.11 9.93 2.67
N SER A 301 10.75 8.98 2.00
CA SER A 301 11.99 9.20 1.22
C SER A 301 11.89 8.69 -0.21
N VAL A 302 12.72 9.23 -1.10
CA VAL A 302 12.84 8.81 -2.50
C VAL A 302 14.33 8.58 -2.78
N GLY A 303 14.72 7.30 -2.91
CA GLY A 303 16.12 6.93 -2.73
C GLY A 303 16.57 7.25 -1.30
N GLU A 304 17.72 7.89 -1.15
CA GLU A 304 18.28 8.31 0.14
C GLU A 304 17.74 9.68 0.61
N GLU A 305 17.11 10.46 -0.27
CA GLU A 305 16.60 11.80 0.07
C GLU A 305 15.30 11.73 0.89
N GLU A 306 15.29 12.35 2.08
CA GLU A 306 14.04 12.61 2.80
C GLU A 306 13.20 13.63 2.04
N ARG A 307 11.96 13.24 1.73
CA ARG A 307 10.99 14.10 1.05
C ARG A 307 10.12 14.88 2.03
N TRP A 308 9.78 14.27 3.17
CA TRP A 308 9.14 14.92 4.33
C TRP A 308 9.10 13.98 5.54
N GLU A 309 9.09 14.55 6.74
CA GLU A 309 8.69 13.88 7.98
C GLU A 309 7.44 14.55 8.59
N MET A 310 6.59 13.74 9.23
CA MET A 310 5.60 14.17 10.21
C MET A 310 5.97 13.56 11.56
N ARG A 311 6.14 14.39 12.59
CA ARG A 311 6.45 13.93 13.97
C ARG A 311 5.48 14.55 14.96
N LEU A 312 4.85 13.71 15.79
CA LEU A 312 3.75 14.11 16.66
C LEU A 312 4.23 15.09 17.74
N GLU A 313 3.50 16.19 17.91
CA GLU A 313 3.75 17.18 18.94
C GLU A 313 2.71 17.05 20.07
N GLY A 314 3.18 16.87 21.30
CA GLY A 314 2.36 16.94 22.51
C GLY A 314 1.56 15.68 22.87
N ARG A 315 0.41 15.92 23.50
CA ARG A 315 -0.53 14.88 23.94
C ARG A 315 -1.61 14.65 22.87
N LEU A 316 -2.24 13.48 22.94
CA LEU A 316 -3.33 13.09 22.08
C LEU A 316 -4.64 13.72 22.59
N ASP A 317 -5.30 14.51 21.73
CA ASP A 317 -6.54 15.22 22.07
C ASP A 317 -7.75 14.41 21.58
N GLU A 318 -8.27 13.54 22.45
CA GLU A 318 -9.55 12.86 22.25
C GLU A 318 -10.67 13.58 23.00
N ARG A 319 -11.79 13.80 22.32
CA ARG A 319 -13.07 14.09 22.96
C ARG A 319 -13.98 12.91 22.67
N LEU A 320 -14.12 12.05 23.68
CA LEU A 320 -15.22 11.08 23.71
C LEU A 320 -16.51 11.85 23.43
N ALA A 321 -17.26 11.41 22.43
CA ALA A 321 -18.57 11.98 22.16
C ALA A 321 -19.47 11.61 23.35
N GLU A 322 -19.81 12.60 24.18
CA GLU A 322 -20.86 12.42 25.18
C GLU A 322 -22.13 11.99 24.43
N PRO A 323 -22.81 10.91 24.87
CA PRO A 323 -24.08 10.53 24.26
C PRO A 323 -25.02 11.72 24.43
N ALA A 324 -25.66 12.16 23.33
CA ALA A 324 -26.55 13.31 23.35
C ALA A 324 -27.63 13.06 24.42
N ALA A 325 -27.62 13.88 25.47
CA ALA A 325 -28.52 13.72 26.60
C ALA A 325 -29.96 13.73 26.09
N SER A 326 -30.67 12.64 26.36
CA SER A 326 -32.09 12.55 26.06
C SER A 326 -32.80 13.53 26.99
N ASP A 327 -33.29 14.65 26.45
CA ASP A 327 -34.16 15.57 27.18
C ASP A 327 -35.57 14.97 27.30
N ASP A 328 -35.64 13.83 28.00
CA ASP A 328 -36.87 13.21 28.46
C ASP A 328 -37.28 13.87 29.78
N SER A 329 -37.58 15.17 29.70
CA SER A 329 -38.16 15.96 30.77
C SER A 329 -39.68 15.74 30.78
N PRO A 330 -40.25 14.93 31.70
CA PRO A 330 -41.70 14.68 31.73
C PRO A 330 -42.42 15.96 32.13
N ASN A 331 -43.24 16.50 31.22
CA ASN A 331 -44.01 17.72 31.46
C ASN A 331 -45.16 17.45 32.47
N PRO A 332 -45.20 18.16 33.62
CA PRO A 332 -46.28 18.04 34.61
C PRO A 332 -47.57 18.78 34.22
#